data_AF-A0A6M1PNT6-F1
#
_entry.id   AF-A0A6M1PNT6-F1
#
_cell.length_a   1.000
_cell.length_b   1.000
_cell.length_c   1.000
_cell.angle_alpha   90.00
_cell.angle_beta   90.00
_cell.angle_gamma   90.00
#
_symmetry.space_group_name_H-M   'P 1'
#
loop_
_entity.id
_entity.type
_entity.pdbx_description
1 polymer ?
#
loop_
_entity_poly.entity_id
_entity_poly.type
_entity_poly.pdbx_seq_one_letter_code
_entity_poly.pdbx_strand_id
1 'polypeptide(L)'
;MEAIAFGLIGGGWRAEFFLRIAKALPERFAVKAALVRDRGKADKLQEQWGVKTYTSFGEFAAACRNGCSFAVVSVKRLANPEFIERLAEAGIPALVETPPADGVEGLHRLWERVGPAAKVQIAEQYAFQPMHAARIRLARSGRLGEVSQAQVSAAHDYHGISLIRRLLGIGFENAVIRAQTFTSPIVKSPDRSGPPLSEELTESQQIIATLDFGNKLGVLDFTGDQYFSWIRGKRILVRGERGEIVNDEVSWLPSFDRPLYDRLRRIDTGHGGNLEGFHLQGIMGCGEWLYENPHAPARLSDDEIAVAETLARMGDYVRGCPSFYSLAEGCQDHYLALEMQRAAADGVPIVTETQPWAEASPRGNG
;
A
#
# COMPACT_ATOMS: atom_id res chain seq x y z
N MET A 1 26.60 1.36 -3.62
CA MET A 1 25.94 1.99 -2.46
C MET A 1 25.92 0.98 -1.33
N GLU A 2 26.03 1.44 -0.09
CA GLU A 2 25.87 0.55 1.07
C GLU A 2 24.41 0.12 1.19
N ALA A 3 24.16 -1.10 1.68
CA ALA A 3 22.81 -1.63 1.86
C ALA A 3 22.02 -0.76 2.86
N ILE A 4 20.73 -0.58 2.60
CA ILE A 4 19.81 0.10 3.51
C ILE A 4 19.62 -0.78 4.74
N ALA A 5 20.29 -0.40 5.83
CA ALA A 5 20.18 -1.07 7.10
C ALA A 5 18.97 -0.55 7.89
N PHE A 6 18.09 -1.42 8.38
CA PHE A 6 16.92 -1.02 9.15
C PHE A 6 16.64 -1.94 10.35
N GLY A 7 15.94 -1.39 11.33
CA GLY A 7 15.39 -2.16 12.45
C GLY A 7 13.96 -2.62 12.16
N LEU A 8 13.52 -3.73 12.74
CA LEU A 8 12.17 -4.28 12.54
C LEU A 8 11.44 -4.43 13.87
N ILE A 9 10.32 -3.74 14.06
CA ILE A 9 9.47 -3.89 15.24
C ILE A 9 8.27 -4.78 14.89
N GLY A 10 8.21 -5.93 15.53
CA GLY A 10 7.20 -6.97 15.27
C GLY A 10 7.80 -8.26 14.71
N GLY A 11 7.11 -9.37 14.96
CA GLY A 11 7.50 -10.72 14.53
C GLY A 11 6.31 -11.53 14.04
N GLY A 12 5.35 -10.87 13.38
CA GLY A 12 4.20 -11.52 12.77
C GLY A 12 4.42 -11.80 11.28
N TRP A 13 3.41 -12.37 10.62
CA TRP A 13 3.46 -12.71 9.19
C TRP A 13 3.93 -11.57 8.28
N ARG A 14 3.50 -10.33 8.55
CA ARG A 14 3.93 -9.17 7.75
C ARG A 14 5.41 -8.81 7.96
N ALA A 15 5.95 -9.05 9.16
CA ALA A 15 7.36 -8.85 9.46
C ALA A 15 8.25 -9.79 8.61
N GLU A 16 7.76 -10.99 8.28
CA GLU A 16 8.48 -11.93 7.42
C GLU A 16 8.67 -11.44 5.98
N PHE A 17 7.81 -10.56 5.47
CA PHE A 17 8.02 -9.97 4.14
C PHE A 17 9.34 -9.19 4.10
N PHE A 18 9.56 -8.32 5.09
CA PHE A 18 10.80 -7.54 5.21
C PHE A 18 12.04 -8.43 5.35
N LEU A 19 11.92 -9.53 6.10
CA LEU A 19 12.99 -10.51 6.28
C LEU A 19 13.28 -11.30 4.99
N ARG A 20 12.24 -11.74 4.25
CA ARG A 20 12.39 -12.39 2.94
C ARG A 20 13.02 -11.46 1.92
N ILE A 21 12.60 -10.21 1.87
CA ILE A 21 13.16 -9.19 0.97
C ILE A 21 14.64 -8.95 1.28
N ALA A 22 15.00 -8.75 2.55
CA ALA A 22 16.40 -8.58 2.95
C ALA A 22 17.26 -9.81 2.64
N LYS A 23 16.70 -11.02 2.76
CA LYS A 23 17.37 -12.26 2.37
C LYS A 23 17.52 -12.41 0.85
N ALA A 24 16.53 -11.95 0.07
CA ALA A 24 16.54 -12.04 -1.39
C ALA A 24 17.42 -10.96 -2.05
N LEU A 25 17.61 -9.81 -1.38
CA LEU A 25 18.36 -8.65 -1.85
C LEU A 25 19.36 -8.15 -0.78
N PRO A 26 20.30 -8.99 -0.31
CA PRO A 26 21.20 -8.66 0.80
C PRO A 26 22.17 -7.51 0.49
N GLU A 27 22.45 -7.25 -0.79
CA GLU A 27 23.24 -6.11 -1.25
C GLU A 27 22.49 -4.78 -1.16
N ARG A 28 21.16 -4.81 -1.00
CA ARG A 28 20.30 -3.63 -0.92
C ARG A 28 19.69 -3.40 0.46
N PHE A 29 19.40 -4.47 1.20
CA PHE A 29 18.62 -4.39 2.43
C PHE A 29 19.22 -5.26 3.52
N ALA A 30 19.34 -4.73 4.73
CA ALA A 30 19.86 -5.46 5.88
C ALA A 30 19.04 -5.19 7.15
N VAL A 31 18.49 -6.24 7.76
CA VAL A 31 17.83 -6.14 9.07
C VAL A 31 18.88 -6.27 10.17
N LYS A 32 19.12 -5.19 10.93
CA LYS A 32 20.20 -5.15 11.95
C LYS A 32 19.71 -5.47 13.36
N ALA A 33 18.45 -5.17 13.64
CA ALA A 33 17.84 -5.38 14.95
C ALA A 33 16.35 -5.69 14.75
N ALA A 34 15.82 -6.61 15.55
CA ALA A 34 14.38 -6.86 15.60
C ALA A 34 13.83 -6.78 17.02
N LEU A 35 12.76 -6.02 17.24
CA LEU A 35 12.06 -5.93 18.51
C LEU A 35 10.84 -6.86 18.52
N VAL A 36 10.89 -7.87 19.37
CA VAL A 36 9.78 -8.81 19.61
C VAL A 36 9.60 -8.96 21.11
N ARG A 37 8.46 -8.51 21.64
CA ARG A 37 8.20 -8.49 23.10
C ARG A 37 8.23 -9.88 23.73
N ASP A 38 7.74 -10.88 23.00
CA ASP A 38 7.70 -12.27 23.46
C ASP A 38 9.06 -12.95 23.22
N ARG A 39 9.70 -13.41 24.29
CA ARG A 39 11.04 -14.00 24.23
C ARG A 39 11.09 -15.27 23.39
N GLY A 40 10.10 -16.14 23.49
CA GLY A 40 10.05 -17.36 22.69
C GLY A 40 9.93 -17.09 21.19
N LYS A 41 9.15 -16.07 20.80
CA LYS A 41 9.08 -15.60 19.40
C LYS A 41 10.36 -14.91 18.96
N ALA A 42 11.00 -14.14 19.85
CA ALA A 42 12.28 -13.50 19.57
C ALA A 42 13.39 -14.53 19.29
N ASP A 43 13.47 -15.59 20.11
CA ASP A 43 14.46 -16.66 19.94
C ASP A 43 14.23 -17.42 18.63
N LYS A 44 12.97 -17.77 18.32
CA LYS A 44 12.61 -18.41 17.04
C LYS A 44 12.94 -17.54 15.83
N LEU A 45 12.65 -16.24 15.89
CA LEU A 45 12.95 -15.31 14.80
C LEU A 45 14.47 -15.17 14.59
N GLN A 46 15.24 -15.13 15.68
CA GLN A 46 16.70 -15.09 15.62
C GLN A 46 17.27 -16.39 15.02
N GLU A 47 16.77 -17.56 15.43
CA GLU A 47 17.20 -18.86 14.90
C GLU A 47 16.88 -18.99 13.41
N GLN A 48 15.66 -18.61 13.01
CA GLN A 48 15.19 -18.78 11.64
C GLN A 48 15.85 -17.79 10.65
N TRP A 49 16.09 -16.56 11.08
CA TRP A 49 16.52 -15.47 10.18
C TRP A 49 17.93 -14.94 10.44
N GLY A 50 18.59 -15.37 11.52
CA GLY A 50 19.93 -14.88 11.88
C GLY A 50 19.96 -13.40 12.28
N VAL A 51 18.80 -12.81 12.62
CA VAL A 51 18.68 -11.40 13.01
C VAL A 51 18.73 -11.28 14.52
N LYS A 52 19.58 -10.37 15.03
CA LYS A 52 19.65 -10.09 16.47
C LYS A 52 18.33 -9.54 16.99
N THR A 53 17.75 -10.23 17.97
CA THR A 53 16.47 -9.83 18.57
C THR A 53 16.64 -9.13 19.91
N TYR A 54 15.68 -8.27 20.21
CA TYR A 54 15.57 -7.48 21.43
C TYR A 54 14.15 -7.63 21.95
N THR A 55 13.98 -7.68 23.27
CA THR A 55 12.66 -7.72 23.92
C THR A 55 12.28 -6.39 24.57
N SER A 56 13.25 -5.48 24.75
CA SER A 56 13.05 -4.13 25.25
C SER A 56 13.24 -3.08 24.13
N PHE A 57 12.38 -2.06 24.13
CA PHE A 57 12.51 -0.96 23.17
C PHE A 57 13.77 -0.14 23.40
N GLY A 58 14.21 0.04 24.65
CA GLY A 58 15.41 0.82 24.95
C GLY A 58 16.67 0.23 24.32
N GLU A 59 16.87 -1.09 24.46
CA GLU A 59 17.99 -1.78 23.83
C GLU A 59 17.86 -1.81 22.30
N PHE A 60 16.65 -2.03 21.78
CA PHE A 60 16.38 -1.96 20.34
C PHE A 60 16.70 -0.58 19.76
N ALA A 61 16.28 0.50 20.43
CA ALA A 61 16.50 1.87 20.00
C ALA A 61 17.99 2.23 20.04
N ALA A 62 18.71 1.81 21.09
CA ALA A 62 20.16 1.98 21.18
C ALA A 62 20.89 1.24 20.04
N ALA A 63 20.47 0.02 19.71
CA ALA A 63 20.99 -0.71 18.57
C ALA A 63 20.69 -0.01 17.23
N CYS A 64 19.46 0.48 17.06
CA CYS A 64 19.05 1.17 15.83
C CYS A 64 19.83 2.46 15.60
N ARG A 65 20.07 3.28 16.63
CA ARG A 65 20.86 4.52 16.49
C ARG A 65 22.29 4.26 15.97
N ASN A 66 22.86 3.11 16.28
CA ASN A 66 24.23 2.77 15.93
C ASN A 66 24.38 2.04 14.57
N GLY A 67 23.28 1.64 13.93
CA GLY A 67 23.38 0.77 12.75
C GLY A 67 22.18 0.73 11.82
N CYS A 68 21.11 1.49 12.08
CA CYS A 68 19.91 1.53 11.25
C CYS A 68 19.69 2.94 10.70
N SER A 69 19.27 3.02 9.44
CA SER A 69 18.81 4.25 8.79
C SER A 69 17.39 4.64 9.25
N PHE A 70 16.57 3.65 9.57
CA PHE A 70 15.20 3.80 10.08
C PHE A 70 14.73 2.51 10.77
N ALA A 71 13.54 2.53 11.37
CA ALA A 71 12.86 1.36 11.88
C ALA A 71 11.53 1.11 11.15
N VAL A 72 11.26 -0.14 10.82
CA VAL A 72 9.98 -0.62 10.29
C VAL A 72 9.07 -0.98 11.45
N VAL A 73 7.83 -0.48 11.47
CA VAL A 73 6.80 -0.82 12.46
C VAL A 73 5.79 -1.76 11.79
N SER A 74 5.86 -3.04 12.15
CA SER A 74 5.00 -4.11 11.64
C SER A 74 4.35 -4.87 12.81
N VAL A 75 3.54 -4.16 13.59
CA VAL A 75 2.81 -4.69 14.75
C VAL A 75 1.30 -4.73 14.49
N LYS A 76 0.53 -5.17 15.49
CA LYS A 76 -0.94 -5.08 15.43
C LYS A 76 -1.35 -3.60 15.36
N ARG A 77 -2.39 -3.28 14.59
CA ARG A 77 -2.90 -1.91 14.36
C ARG A 77 -2.98 -1.06 15.64
N LEU A 78 -3.56 -1.58 16.72
CA LEU A 78 -3.69 -0.88 18.01
C LEU A 78 -2.37 -0.47 18.66
N ALA A 79 -1.25 -1.11 18.31
CA ALA A 79 0.07 -0.81 18.84
C ALA A 79 0.89 0.12 17.92
N ASN A 80 0.41 0.43 16.71
CA ASN A 80 1.13 1.31 15.79
C ASN A 80 1.38 2.70 16.39
N PRO A 81 0.39 3.43 16.95
CA PRO A 81 0.60 4.77 17.49
C PRO A 81 1.72 4.83 18.54
N GLU A 82 1.71 3.88 19.49
CA GLU A 82 2.70 3.79 20.56
C GLU A 82 4.13 3.72 19.99
N PHE A 83 4.38 2.88 18.99
CA PHE A 83 5.72 2.75 18.42
C PHE A 83 6.11 3.94 17.54
N ILE A 84 5.17 4.57 16.84
CA ILE A 84 5.43 5.78 16.06
C ILE A 84 5.91 6.90 17.00
N GLU A 85 5.18 7.13 18.09
CA GLU A 85 5.51 8.14 19.09
C GLU A 85 6.88 7.87 19.74
N ARG A 86 7.12 6.63 20.18
CA ARG A 86 8.39 6.26 20.82
C ARG A 86 9.59 6.39 19.88
N LEU A 87 9.41 6.08 18.59
CA LEU A 87 10.46 6.28 17.58
C LEU A 87 10.70 7.76 17.30
N ALA A 88 9.63 8.56 17.22
CA ALA A 88 9.72 10.01 17.06
C ALA A 88 10.45 10.66 18.25
N GLU A 89 10.09 10.31 19.49
CA GLU A 89 10.77 10.74 20.72
C GLU A 89 12.24 10.31 20.75
N ALA A 90 12.55 9.14 20.18
CA ALA A 90 13.92 8.65 20.04
C ALA A 90 14.69 9.29 18.86
N GLY A 91 14.05 10.11 18.02
CA GLY A 91 14.66 10.69 16.82
C GLY A 91 15.00 9.64 15.74
N ILE A 92 14.32 8.50 15.73
CA ILE A 92 14.52 7.41 14.77
C ILE A 92 13.44 7.50 13.68
N PRO A 93 13.80 7.66 12.39
CA PRO A 93 12.81 7.64 11.31
C PRO A 93 12.03 6.33 11.26
N ALA A 94 10.75 6.39 10.90
CA ALA A 94 9.85 5.24 10.94
C ALA A 94 9.19 4.98 9.58
N LEU A 95 9.19 3.71 9.15
CA LEU A 95 8.34 3.19 8.07
C LEU A 95 7.25 2.33 8.71
N VAL A 96 5.99 2.72 8.58
CA VAL A 96 4.91 2.20 9.43
C VAL A 96 3.87 1.46 8.60
N GLU A 97 3.55 0.22 8.97
CA GLU A 97 2.42 -0.51 8.39
C GLU A 97 1.08 0.20 8.60
N THR A 98 0.13 -0.05 7.70
CA THR A 98 -1.17 0.59 7.72
C THR A 98 -2.17 -0.10 8.67
N PRO A 99 -3.12 0.64 9.25
CA PRO A 99 -3.19 2.10 9.32
C PRO A 99 -2.29 2.66 10.45
N PRO A 100 -1.94 3.95 10.43
CA PRO A 100 -1.06 4.55 11.42
C PRO A 100 -1.66 4.60 12.84
N ALA A 101 -2.98 4.77 12.95
CA ALA A 101 -3.73 4.69 14.20
C ALA A 101 -5.10 4.06 13.97
N ASP A 102 -5.81 3.77 15.06
CA ASP A 102 -7.17 3.23 15.04
C ASP A 102 -8.19 4.34 15.31
N GLY A 103 -9.23 4.42 14.47
CA GLY A 103 -10.30 5.41 14.59
C GLY A 103 -9.87 6.86 14.33
N VAL A 104 -10.86 7.74 14.14
CA VAL A 104 -10.63 9.16 13.81
C VAL A 104 -9.90 9.88 14.96
N GLU A 105 -10.38 9.68 16.19
CA GLU A 105 -9.75 10.23 17.40
C GLU A 105 -8.30 9.77 17.60
N GLY A 106 -7.99 8.53 17.23
CA GLY A 106 -6.63 8.02 17.29
C GLY A 106 -5.72 8.69 16.27
N LEU A 107 -6.22 8.96 15.06
CA LEU A 107 -5.50 9.71 14.02
C LEU A 107 -5.23 11.15 14.45
N HIS A 108 -6.21 11.84 15.04
CA HIS A 108 -6.03 13.21 15.55
C HIS A 108 -4.98 13.26 16.67
N ARG A 109 -5.07 12.39 17.68
CA ARG A 109 -4.07 12.35 18.77
C ARG A 109 -2.67 12.04 18.25
N LEU A 110 -2.54 11.09 17.33
CA LEU A 110 -1.25 10.76 16.73
C LEU A 110 -0.69 11.97 15.96
N TRP A 111 -1.53 12.64 15.18
CA TRP A 111 -1.13 13.84 14.43
C TRP A 111 -0.70 14.99 15.33
N GLU A 112 -1.41 15.25 16.43
CA GLU A 112 -1.05 16.29 17.40
C GLU A 112 0.31 16.01 18.06
N ARG A 113 0.57 14.76 18.44
CA ARG A 113 1.82 14.38 19.13
C ARG A 113 3.04 14.29 18.23
N VAL A 114 2.85 13.80 17.00
CA VAL A 114 3.95 13.45 16.09
C VAL A 114 4.07 14.45 14.95
N GLY A 115 2.94 14.80 14.34
CA GLY A 115 2.82 15.82 13.31
C GLY A 115 3.77 15.65 12.11
N PRO A 116 3.99 16.72 11.33
CA PRO A 116 4.90 16.70 10.19
C PRO A 116 6.39 16.73 10.59
N ALA A 117 6.69 16.99 11.87
CA ALA A 117 8.06 17.13 12.36
C ALA A 117 8.81 15.79 12.42
N ALA A 118 8.10 14.68 12.61
CA ALA A 118 8.70 13.36 12.64
C ALA A 118 8.91 12.80 11.23
N LYS A 119 10.04 12.13 11.02
CA LYS A 119 10.36 11.42 9.77
C LYS A 119 9.60 10.10 9.68
N VAL A 120 8.28 10.18 9.48
CA VAL A 120 7.37 9.03 9.39
C VAL A 120 6.87 8.90 7.96
N GLN A 121 7.02 7.71 7.38
CA GLN A 121 6.39 7.31 6.12
C GLN A 121 5.51 6.09 6.35
N ILE A 122 4.46 5.96 5.54
CA ILE A 122 3.50 4.86 5.64
C ILE A 122 3.83 3.81 4.59
N ALA A 123 3.88 2.54 4.99
CA ALA A 123 4.19 1.39 4.15
C ALA A 123 2.97 0.93 3.34
N GLU A 124 2.19 1.86 2.81
CA GLU A 124 1.09 1.56 1.90
C GLU A 124 1.66 1.14 0.54
N GLN A 125 1.63 -0.16 0.29
CA GLN A 125 2.36 -0.77 -0.82
C GLN A 125 1.53 -0.89 -2.10
N TYR A 126 0.19 -0.84 -2.05
CA TYR A 126 -0.63 -1.19 -3.22
C TYR A 126 -0.37 -0.30 -4.44
N ALA A 127 -0.05 0.98 -4.21
CA ALA A 127 0.34 1.92 -5.27
C ALA A 127 1.62 1.52 -6.01
N PHE A 128 2.49 0.73 -5.36
CA PHE A 128 3.78 0.28 -5.89
C PHE A 128 3.73 -1.15 -6.43
N GLN A 129 2.59 -1.84 -6.31
CA GLN A 129 2.41 -3.11 -7.01
C GLN A 129 2.50 -2.87 -8.52
N PRO A 130 3.24 -3.71 -9.29
CA PRO A 130 3.62 -3.43 -10.67
C PRO A 130 2.47 -2.97 -11.56
N MET A 131 1.34 -3.68 -11.50
CA MET A 131 0.19 -3.35 -12.33
C MET A 131 -0.56 -2.10 -11.88
N HIS A 132 -0.61 -1.80 -10.58
CA HIS A 132 -1.20 -0.56 -10.09
C HIS A 132 -0.30 0.63 -10.41
N ALA A 133 1.01 0.50 -10.24
CA ALA A 133 1.99 1.52 -10.60
C ALA A 133 1.91 1.89 -12.09
N ALA A 134 1.81 0.89 -12.99
CA ALA A 134 1.64 1.11 -14.43
C ALA A 134 0.33 1.86 -14.75
N ARG A 135 -0.78 1.49 -14.12
CA ARG A 135 -2.08 2.18 -14.30
C ARG A 135 -2.05 3.61 -13.78
N ILE A 136 -1.44 3.84 -12.62
CA ILE A 136 -1.28 5.18 -12.05
C ILE A 136 -0.41 6.06 -12.97
N ARG A 137 0.72 5.54 -13.49
CA ARG A 137 1.54 6.26 -14.47
C ARG A 137 0.74 6.59 -15.73
N LEU A 138 -0.02 5.64 -16.26
CA LEU A 138 -0.81 5.85 -17.47
C LEU A 138 -1.93 6.87 -17.25
N ALA A 139 -2.64 6.80 -16.13
CA ALA A 139 -3.66 7.78 -15.74
C ALA A 139 -3.08 9.22 -15.66
N ARG A 140 -1.83 9.36 -15.21
CA ARG A 140 -1.12 10.65 -15.12
C ARG A 140 -0.43 11.09 -16.42
N SER A 141 -0.42 10.25 -17.45
CA SER A 141 0.30 10.55 -18.70
C SER A 141 -0.40 11.57 -19.62
N GLY A 142 -1.62 11.98 -19.29
CA GLY A 142 -2.46 12.84 -20.13
C GLY A 142 -3.13 12.11 -21.31
N ARG A 143 -2.81 10.83 -21.56
CA ARG A 143 -3.43 10.05 -22.65
C ARG A 143 -4.94 9.90 -22.52
N LEU A 144 -5.43 9.78 -21.29
CA LEU A 144 -6.87 9.67 -20.99
C LEU A 144 -7.56 11.05 -20.91
N GLY A 145 -6.83 12.15 -21.12
CA GLY A 145 -7.28 13.50 -20.75
C GLY A 145 -7.38 13.66 -19.24
N GLU A 146 -8.27 14.54 -18.80
CA GLU A 146 -8.57 14.71 -17.37
C GLU A 146 -9.31 13.49 -16.82
N VAL A 147 -8.69 12.77 -15.89
CA VAL A 147 -9.30 11.61 -15.21
C VAL A 147 -10.38 12.09 -14.24
N SER A 148 -11.61 11.61 -14.44
CA SER A 148 -12.79 11.99 -13.65
C SER A 148 -13.41 10.82 -12.89
N GLN A 149 -13.04 9.57 -13.20
CA GLN A 149 -13.60 8.39 -12.53
C GLN A 149 -12.54 7.34 -12.24
N ALA A 150 -12.58 6.76 -11.04
CA ALA A 150 -11.83 5.56 -10.68
C ALA A 150 -12.72 4.59 -9.91
N GLN A 151 -12.78 3.33 -10.34
CA GLN A 151 -13.45 2.26 -9.61
C GLN A 151 -12.43 1.19 -9.20
N VAL A 152 -12.38 0.88 -7.92
CA VAL A 152 -11.39 -0.02 -7.34
C VAL A 152 -12.08 -1.18 -6.63
N SER A 153 -11.77 -2.38 -7.12
CA SER A 153 -12.17 -3.66 -6.56
C SER A 153 -10.94 -4.56 -6.46
N ALA A 154 -10.04 -4.21 -5.55
CA ALA A 154 -8.73 -4.86 -5.46
C ALA A 154 -8.12 -4.89 -4.05
N ALA A 155 -8.55 -3.99 -3.16
CA ALA A 155 -8.05 -3.89 -1.81
C ALA A 155 -9.10 -3.30 -0.86
N HIS A 156 -9.05 -3.70 0.42
CA HIS A 156 -9.96 -3.21 1.45
C HIS A 156 -9.66 -1.79 1.89
N ASP A 157 -10.68 -1.11 2.42
CA ASP A 157 -10.58 0.11 3.23
C ASP A 157 -9.56 1.12 2.66
N TYR A 158 -8.61 1.57 3.49
CA TYR A 158 -7.62 2.58 3.17
C TYR A 158 -6.70 2.19 2.00
N HIS A 159 -6.45 0.90 1.74
CA HIS A 159 -5.69 0.49 0.56
C HIS A 159 -6.47 0.79 -0.73
N GLY A 160 -7.78 0.51 -0.71
CA GLY A 160 -8.67 0.84 -1.83
C GLY A 160 -8.82 2.35 -2.02
N ILE A 161 -9.00 3.10 -0.92
CA ILE A 161 -9.04 4.56 -0.94
C ILE A 161 -7.74 5.17 -1.49
N SER A 162 -6.59 4.66 -1.07
CA SER A 162 -5.27 5.11 -1.55
C SER A 162 -5.15 4.95 -3.07
N LEU A 163 -5.57 3.80 -3.59
CA LEU A 163 -5.59 3.56 -5.04
C LEU A 163 -6.54 4.54 -5.75
N ILE A 164 -7.75 4.75 -5.24
CA ILE A 164 -8.71 5.71 -5.80
C ILE A 164 -8.09 7.11 -5.88
N ARG A 165 -7.54 7.61 -4.77
CA ARG A 165 -6.93 8.94 -4.71
C ARG A 165 -5.76 9.08 -5.68
N ARG A 166 -4.88 8.08 -5.75
CA ARG A 166 -3.71 8.11 -6.64
C ARG A 166 -4.06 8.05 -8.12
N LEU A 167 -5.10 7.30 -8.48
CA LEU A 167 -5.62 7.21 -9.85
C LEU A 167 -6.34 8.49 -10.27
N LEU A 168 -7.10 9.11 -9.37
CA LEU A 168 -7.83 10.36 -9.64
C LEU A 168 -6.94 11.61 -9.58
N GLY A 169 -5.77 11.51 -8.95
CA GLY A 169 -4.89 12.65 -8.68
C GLY A 169 -5.40 13.54 -7.55
N ILE A 170 -6.07 12.96 -6.55
CA ILE A 170 -6.67 13.65 -5.41
C ILE A 170 -5.71 13.65 -4.23
N GLY A 171 -5.55 14.81 -3.61
CA GLY A 171 -4.81 15.02 -2.37
C GLY A 171 -5.73 14.87 -1.16
N PHE A 172 -6.16 15.99 -0.59
CA PHE A 172 -6.91 16.07 0.68
C PHE A 172 -8.31 16.67 0.53
N GLU A 173 -8.84 16.65 -0.68
CA GLU A 173 -10.19 17.12 -1.01
C GLU A 173 -11.25 16.36 -0.20
N ASN A 174 -12.29 17.08 0.21
CA ASN A 174 -13.44 16.49 0.88
C ASN A 174 -14.33 15.74 -0.13
N ALA A 175 -15.04 14.74 0.37
CA ALA A 175 -15.98 13.94 -0.41
C ALA A 175 -17.37 13.90 0.23
N VAL A 176 -18.38 13.68 -0.61
CA VAL A 176 -19.66 13.14 -0.16
C VAL A 176 -19.62 11.62 -0.37
N ILE A 177 -19.60 10.88 0.73
CA ILE A 177 -19.50 9.42 0.73
C ILE A 177 -20.89 8.81 0.91
N ARG A 178 -21.25 7.87 0.03
CA ARG A 178 -22.41 7.00 0.19
C ARG A 178 -21.94 5.57 0.11
N ALA A 179 -22.35 4.72 1.06
CA ALA A 179 -21.93 3.34 1.09
C ALA A 179 -23.06 2.42 1.55
N GLN A 180 -22.95 1.15 1.19
CA GLN A 180 -23.83 0.08 1.63
C GLN A 180 -23.05 -1.22 1.73
N THR A 181 -23.54 -2.12 2.57
CA THR A 181 -23.03 -3.50 2.63
C THR A 181 -24.00 -4.45 1.93
N PHE A 182 -23.45 -5.43 1.24
CA PHE A 182 -24.18 -6.49 0.59
C PHE A 182 -23.62 -7.84 1.04
N THR A 183 -24.47 -8.71 1.55
CA THR A 183 -24.10 -10.02 2.06
C THR A 183 -24.68 -11.10 1.14
N SER A 184 -23.85 -12.04 0.72
CA SER A 184 -24.27 -13.16 -0.12
C SER A 184 -23.40 -14.40 0.11
N PRO A 185 -23.94 -15.61 -0.13
CA PRO A 185 -23.17 -16.83 0.03
C PRO A 185 -22.05 -16.95 -1.02
N ILE A 186 -20.93 -17.54 -0.61
CA ILE A 186 -19.78 -17.86 -1.45
C ILE A 186 -19.20 -19.23 -1.06
N VAL A 187 -18.66 -19.98 -2.02
CA VAL A 187 -17.85 -21.16 -1.73
C VAL A 187 -16.49 -20.73 -1.20
N LYS A 188 -16.03 -21.34 -0.10
CA LYS A 188 -14.71 -21.07 0.48
C LYS A 188 -13.62 -21.15 -0.58
N SER A 189 -12.77 -20.12 -0.58
CA SER A 189 -11.56 -20.02 -1.38
C SER A 189 -10.33 -20.26 -0.51
N PRO A 190 -9.12 -20.38 -1.10
CA PRO A 190 -7.90 -20.41 -0.31
C PRO A 190 -7.77 -19.22 0.62
N ASP A 191 -6.98 -19.37 1.67
CA ASP A 191 -6.53 -18.29 2.54
C ASP A 191 -5.01 -18.37 2.77
N ARG A 192 -4.51 -17.70 3.81
CA ARG A 192 -3.07 -17.72 4.17
C ARG A 192 -2.53 -19.11 4.50
N SER A 193 -3.40 -20.06 4.85
CA SER A 193 -3.10 -21.45 5.20
C SER A 193 -3.16 -22.38 3.99
N GLY A 194 -3.59 -21.87 2.83
CA GLY A 194 -3.70 -22.63 1.58
C GLY A 194 -5.14 -22.93 1.18
N PRO A 195 -5.32 -23.89 0.25
CA PRO A 195 -6.64 -24.27 -0.26
C PRO A 195 -7.58 -24.87 0.81
N PRO A 196 -8.91 -24.73 0.65
CA PRO A 196 -9.88 -25.39 1.51
C PRO A 196 -9.81 -26.92 1.37
N LEU A 197 -10.13 -27.65 2.46
CA LEU A 197 -10.10 -29.12 2.49
C LEU A 197 -11.43 -29.77 2.05
N SER A 198 -12.49 -28.99 1.96
CA SER A 198 -13.84 -29.42 1.55
C SER A 198 -14.61 -28.25 0.96
N GLU A 199 -15.63 -28.56 0.16
CA GLU A 199 -16.58 -27.56 -0.31
C GLU A 199 -17.46 -27.11 0.85
N GLU A 200 -17.49 -25.80 1.11
CA GLU A 200 -18.29 -25.19 2.17
C GLU A 200 -18.79 -23.82 1.70
N LEU A 201 -20.08 -23.56 1.91
CA LEU A 201 -20.68 -22.25 1.70
C LEU A 201 -20.52 -21.40 2.97
N THR A 202 -20.06 -20.17 2.80
CA THR A 202 -19.91 -19.16 3.84
C THR A 202 -20.53 -17.84 3.39
N GLU A 203 -20.91 -16.99 4.32
CA GLU A 203 -21.38 -15.63 4.01
C GLU A 203 -20.19 -14.73 3.65
N SER A 204 -20.27 -14.06 2.51
CA SER A 204 -19.32 -13.01 2.08
C SER A 204 -20.00 -11.65 2.23
N GLN A 205 -19.36 -10.74 2.95
CA GLN A 205 -19.79 -9.35 3.05
C GLN A 205 -18.95 -8.45 2.15
N GLN A 206 -19.64 -7.73 1.26
CA GLN A 206 -19.06 -6.77 0.34
C GLN A 206 -19.48 -5.35 0.75
N ILE A 207 -18.56 -4.39 0.68
CA ILE A 207 -18.89 -2.96 0.77
C ILE A 207 -18.83 -2.34 -0.63
N ILE A 208 -19.86 -1.55 -0.95
CA ILE A 208 -19.92 -0.76 -2.17
C ILE A 208 -20.10 0.69 -1.75
N ALA A 209 -19.13 1.53 -2.09
CA ALA A 209 -19.10 2.94 -1.72
C ALA A 209 -18.79 3.83 -2.92
N THR A 210 -19.43 5.00 -2.94
CA THR A 210 -19.12 6.12 -3.85
C THR A 210 -18.53 7.26 -3.03
N LEU A 211 -17.43 7.83 -3.52
CA LEU A 211 -16.76 9.00 -2.96
C LEU A 211 -16.80 10.11 -4.01
N ASP A 212 -17.71 11.05 -3.83
CA ASP A 212 -17.92 12.19 -4.73
C ASP A 212 -17.08 13.38 -4.26
N PHE A 213 -16.02 13.70 -4.98
CA PHE A 213 -15.12 14.83 -4.73
C PHE A 213 -15.52 16.08 -5.55
N GLY A 214 -16.74 16.14 -6.08
CA GLY A 214 -17.24 17.21 -6.95
C GLY A 214 -17.11 16.84 -8.43
N ASN A 215 -15.98 17.14 -9.05
CA ASN A 215 -15.74 16.83 -10.47
C ASN A 215 -15.09 15.45 -10.71
N LYS A 216 -14.79 14.71 -9.62
CA LYS A 216 -14.15 13.39 -9.66
C LYS A 216 -14.93 12.40 -8.79
N LEU A 217 -15.11 11.19 -9.30
CA LEU A 217 -15.86 10.13 -8.64
C LEU A 217 -14.98 8.90 -8.37
N GLY A 218 -14.82 8.57 -7.10
CA GLY A 218 -14.29 7.29 -6.66
C GLY A 218 -15.41 6.27 -6.41
N VAL A 219 -15.19 5.01 -6.79
CA VAL A 219 -16.04 3.88 -6.38
C VAL A 219 -15.17 2.81 -5.76
N LEU A 220 -15.45 2.42 -4.52
CA LEU A 220 -14.86 1.27 -3.88
C LEU A 220 -15.88 0.13 -3.88
N ASP A 221 -15.49 -1.02 -4.39
CA ASP A 221 -16.30 -2.22 -4.42
C ASP A 221 -15.41 -3.37 -3.94
N PHE A 222 -15.55 -3.80 -2.70
CA PHE A 222 -14.62 -4.78 -2.14
C PHE A 222 -15.29 -5.79 -1.24
N THR A 223 -14.87 -7.05 -1.37
CA THR A 223 -15.09 -8.12 -0.39
C THR A 223 -13.74 -8.72 -0.01
N GLY A 224 -13.54 -9.01 1.27
CA GLY A 224 -12.32 -9.65 1.79
C GLY A 224 -12.00 -10.97 1.09
N ASP A 225 -13.04 -11.68 0.63
CA ASP A 225 -12.92 -12.92 -0.11
C ASP A 225 -12.22 -12.76 -1.45
N GLN A 226 -12.02 -11.54 -1.98
CA GLN A 226 -11.18 -11.34 -3.18
C GLN A 226 -9.71 -11.72 -2.94
N TYR A 227 -9.26 -11.69 -1.70
CA TYR A 227 -7.92 -12.16 -1.38
C TYR A 227 -7.87 -13.68 -1.53
N PHE A 228 -6.89 -14.16 -2.32
CA PHE A 228 -6.64 -15.58 -2.59
C PHE A 228 -7.76 -16.32 -3.34
N SER A 229 -8.87 -15.66 -3.72
CA SER A 229 -9.98 -16.34 -4.39
C SER A 229 -9.71 -16.74 -5.83
N TRP A 230 -10.20 -17.94 -6.16
CA TRP A 230 -10.24 -18.46 -7.53
C TRP A 230 -11.45 -17.96 -8.31
N ILE A 231 -12.51 -17.55 -7.61
CA ILE A 231 -13.82 -17.24 -8.19
C ILE A 231 -14.22 -15.76 -8.05
N ARG A 232 -13.45 -14.98 -7.29
CA ARG A 232 -13.61 -13.52 -7.18
C ARG A 232 -12.36 -12.82 -7.70
N GLY A 233 -12.48 -12.24 -8.89
CA GLY A 233 -11.42 -11.46 -9.51
C GLY A 233 -11.38 -10.02 -9.00
N LYS A 234 -10.21 -9.39 -9.18
CA LYS A 234 -10.04 -7.95 -8.99
C LYS A 234 -10.54 -7.19 -10.21
N ARG A 235 -11.04 -5.97 -10.02
CA ARG A 235 -11.41 -5.05 -11.09
C ARG A 235 -10.87 -3.65 -10.84
N ILE A 236 -10.37 -3.00 -11.88
CA ILE A 236 -9.98 -1.59 -11.88
C ILE A 236 -10.57 -0.92 -13.10
N LEU A 237 -11.23 0.22 -12.92
CA LEU A 237 -11.66 1.10 -14.00
C LEU A 237 -11.09 2.49 -13.75
N VAL A 238 -10.55 3.12 -14.79
CA VAL A 238 -10.13 4.52 -14.77
C VAL A 238 -10.67 5.19 -16.01
N ARG A 239 -11.37 6.32 -15.88
CA ARG A 239 -11.87 7.08 -17.03
C ARG A 239 -11.44 8.52 -16.97
N GLY A 240 -11.01 9.01 -18.11
CA GLY A 240 -10.95 10.44 -18.40
C GLY A 240 -11.72 10.75 -19.67
N GLU A 241 -11.82 12.04 -20.00
CA GLU A 241 -12.60 12.51 -21.13
C GLU A 241 -12.12 12.01 -22.51
N ARG A 242 -10.88 11.51 -22.61
CA ARG A 242 -10.29 11.01 -23.87
C ARG A 242 -10.04 9.51 -23.89
N GLY A 243 -10.35 8.78 -22.83
CA GLY A 243 -10.08 7.35 -22.80
C GLY A 243 -10.34 6.69 -21.46
N GLU A 244 -10.14 5.37 -21.42
CA GLU A 244 -10.29 4.58 -20.21
C GLU A 244 -9.28 3.43 -20.12
N ILE A 245 -9.10 2.95 -18.88
CA ILE A 245 -8.42 1.71 -18.56
C ILE A 245 -9.46 0.79 -17.91
N VAL A 246 -9.68 -0.39 -18.50
CA VAL A 246 -10.51 -1.46 -17.92
C VAL A 246 -9.59 -2.64 -17.62
N ASN A 247 -9.24 -2.81 -16.35
CA ASN A 247 -8.23 -3.75 -15.89
C ASN A 247 -6.88 -3.54 -16.60
N ASP A 248 -6.58 -4.33 -17.61
CA ASP A 248 -5.39 -4.27 -18.43
C ASP A 248 -5.68 -3.74 -19.85
N GLU A 249 -6.93 -3.60 -20.25
CA GLU A 249 -7.29 -3.00 -21.53
C GLU A 249 -7.25 -1.48 -21.45
N VAL A 250 -6.73 -0.84 -22.50
CA VAL A 250 -6.59 0.61 -22.60
C VAL A 250 -7.19 1.06 -23.92
N SER A 251 -8.01 2.11 -23.89
CA SER A 251 -8.46 2.79 -25.09
C SER A 251 -8.38 4.30 -24.91
N TRP A 252 -7.97 5.03 -25.95
CA TRP A 252 -7.95 6.48 -25.93
C TRP A 252 -7.98 7.11 -27.33
N LEU A 253 -8.30 8.39 -27.38
CA LEU A 253 -8.42 9.20 -28.60
C LEU A 253 -7.30 10.24 -28.67
N PRO A 254 -6.14 9.99 -29.33
CA PRO A 254 -5.14 11.01 -29.63
C PRO A 254 -5.66 12.16 -30.51
N SER A 255 -6.65 11.91 -31.37
CA SER A 255 -7.46 12.92 -32.08
C SER A 255 -8.93 12.46 -32.10
N PHE A 256 -9.85 13.37 -32.44
CA PHE A 256 -11.29 13.13 -32.38
C PHE A 256 -11.79 11.95 -33.25
N ASP A 257 -11.01 11.53 -34.24
CA ASP A 257 -11.34 10.52 -35.26
C ASP A 257 -10.39 9.30 -35.27
N ARG A 258 -9.42 9.23 -34.35
CA ARG A 258 -8.40 8.16 -34.33
C ARG A 258 -8.39 7.45 -32.98
N PRO A 259 -9.21 6.41 -32.78
CA PRO A 259 -9.12 5.59 -31.57
C PRO A 259 -7.88 4.70 -31.61
N LEU A 260 -7.21 4.61 -30.46
CA LEU A 260 -6.15 3.65 -30.20
C LEU A 260 -6.60 2.69 -29.10
N TYR A 261 -6.17 1.44 -29.23
CA TYR A 261 -6.44 0.36 -28.31
C TYR A 261 -5.13 -0.34 -28.00
N ASP A 262 -4.91 -0.66 -26.73
CA ASP A 262 -3.77 -1.44 -26.29
C ASP A 262 -4.11 -2.26 -25.05
N ARG A 263 -3.16 -3.07 -24.61
CA ARG A 263 -3.26 -3.88 -23.41
C ARG A 263 -1.97 -3.78 -22.61
N LEU A 264 -2.11 -3.54 -21.31
CA LEU A 264 -1.01 -3.63 -20.35
C LEU A 264 -0.55 -5.09 -20.26
N ARG A 265 0.72 -5.33 -20.57
CA ARG A 265 1.32 -6.66 -20.60
C ARG A 265 2.35 -6.80 -19.49
N ARG A 266 2.15 -7.79 -18.64
CA ARG A 266 3.17 -8.23 -17.69
C ARG A 266 4.26 -9.00 -18.44
N ILE A 267 5.51 -8.63 -18.21
CA ILE A 267 6.68 -9.28 -18.82
C ILE A 267 7.47 -9.96 -17.72
N ASP A 268 7.34 -11.29 -17.63
CA ASP A 268 8.14 -12.14 -16.76
C ASP A 268 9.24 -12.85 -17.57
N THR A 269 10.41 -13.05 -16.97
CA THR A 269 11.52 -13.82 -17.56
C THR A 269 11.37 -15.32 -17.28
N GLY A 270 12.18 -16.16 -17.92
CA GLY A 270 12.25 -17.60 -17.61
C GLY A 270 11.19 -18.49 -18.29
N HIS A 271 10.37 -17.93 -19.19
CA HIS A 271 9.44 -18.68 -20.03
C HIS A 271 10.09 -19.13 -21.35
N GLY A 272 9.63 -20.24 -21.93
CA GLY A 272 9.92 -20.60 -23.33
C GLY A 272 11.40 -20.78 -23.69
N GLY A 273 12.24 -21.18 -22.74
CA GLY A 273 13.69 -21.33 -22.94
C GLY A 273 14.53 -20.08 -22.62
N ASN A 274 13.92 -19.00 -22.13
CA ASN A 274 14.63 -17.85 -21.58
C ASN A 274 15.48 -18.28 -20.36
N LEU A 275 16.78 -17.94 -20.37
CA LEU A 275 17.77 -18.38 -19.37
C LEU A 275 18.07 -17.31 -18.29
N GLU A 276 17.32 -16.22 -18.23
CA GLU A 276 17.56 -15.08 -17.31
C GLU A 276 17.03 -15.32 -15.88
N GLY A 277 16.60 -16.55 -15.58
CA GLY A 277 15.90 -16.89 -14.35
C GLY A 277 14.41 -16.49 -14.40
N PHE A 278 13.68 -16.69 -13.30
CA PHE A 278 12.24 -16.45 -13.23
C PHE A 278 11.93 -15.28 -12.29
N HIS A 279 11.71 -14.10 -12.85
CA HIS A 279 11.33 -12.88 -12.13
C HIS A 279 10.52 -11.95 -13.02
N LEU A 280 9.86 -10.95 -12.41
CA LEU A 280 9.18 -9.90 -13.15
C LEU A 280 10.22 -8.91 -13.71
N GLN A 281 10.19 -8.65 -15.01
CA GLN A 281 10.93 -7.56 -15.62
C GLN A 281 10.17 -6.24 -15.52
N GLY A 282 8.87 -6.25 -15.81
CA GLY A 282 8.04 -5.04 -15.71
C GLY A 282 6.67 -5.16 -16.38
N ILE A 283 6.01 -4.01 -16.55
CA ILE A 283 4.73 -3.87 -17.26
C ILE A 283 4.92 -2.96 -18.47
N MET A 284 4.61 -3.48 -19.66
CA MET A 284 4.60 -2.72 -20.91
C MET A 284 3.18 -2.32 -21.30
N GLY A 285 3.06 -1.19 -21.99
CA GLY A 285 1.82 -0.74 -22.60
C GLY A 285 2.03 0.59 -23.32
N CYS A 286 1.22 0.89 -24.32
CA CYS A 286 1.32 2.08 -25.17
C CYS A 286 2.70 2.24 -25.82
N GLY A 287 3.36 1.13 -26.16
CA GLY A 287 4.70 1.12 -26.75
C GLY A 287 5.86 1.48 -25.80
N GLU A 288 5.63 1.56 -24.49
CA GLU A 288 6.65 1.89 -23.49
C GLU A 288 6.64 0.94 -22.28
N TRP A 289 7.70 0.99 -21.47
CA TRP A 289 7.72 0.41 -20.14
C TRP A 289 7.03 1.36 -19.15
N LEU A 290 5.80 1.04 -18.77
CA LEU A 290 5.04 1.82 -17.80
C LEU A 290 5.50 1.53 -16.37
N TYR A 291 6.04 0.35 -16.14
CA TYR A 291 6.70 -0.02 -14.89
C TYR A 291 7.88 -0.94 -15.20
N GLU A 292 9.02 -0.67 -14.56
CA GLU A 292 10.19 -1.55 -14.59
C GLU A 292 10.45 -2.02 -13.15
N ASN A 293 10.67 -3.31 -12.95
CA ASN A 293 10.91 -3.85 -11.62
C ASN A 293 12.31 -3.44 -11.14
N PRO A 294 12.43 -2.51 -10.17
CA PRO A 294 13.73 -2.03 -9.74
C PRO A 294 14.48 -3.08 -8.92
N HIS A 295 13.83 -4.19 -8.55
CA HIS A 295 14.35 -5.27 -7.72
C HIS A 295 14.65 -6.55 -8.53
N ALA A 296 14.57 -6.49 -9.86
CA ALA A 296 15.06 -7.57 -10.70
C ALA A 296 16.57 -7.83 -10.45
N PRO A 297 17.04 -9.09 -10.46
CA PRO A 297 16.32 -10.32 -10.82
C PRO A 297 15.72 -11.08 -9.62
N ALA A 298 15.48 -10.43 -8.48
CA ALA A 298 14.97 -11.13 -7.30
C ALA A 298 13.58 -11.73 -7.54
N ARG A 299 13.39 -12.98 -7.07
CA ARG A 299 12.15 -13.74 -7.20
C ARG A 299 11.15 -13.35 -6.11
N LEU A 300 10.61 -12.15 -6.23
CA LEU A 300 9.64 -11.59 -5.29
C LEU A 300 8.23 -11.62 -5.89
N SER A 301 7.23 -11.86 -5.05
CA SER A 301 5.83 -11.63 -5.42
C SER A 301 5.54 -10.13 -5.64
N ASP A 302 4.45 -9.79 -6.34
CA ASP A 302 4.07 -8.39 -6.59
C ASP A 302 3.96 -7.55 -5.30
N ASP A 303 3.49 -8.16 -4.21
CA ASP A 303 3.38 -7.48 -2.92
C ASP A 303 4.75 -7.34 -2.25
N GLU A 304 5.65 -8.31 -2.39
CA GLU A 304 7.04 -8.19 -1.90
C GLU A 304 7.86 -7.18 -2.72
N ILE A 305 7.64 -7.09 -4.03
CA ILE A 305 8.22 -6.05 -4.90
C ILE A 305 7.77 -4.67 -4.39
N ALA A 306 6.48 -4.52 -4.11
CA ALA A 306 5.92 -3.28 -3.60
C ALA A 306 6.44 -2.92 -2.20
N VAL A 307 6.61 -3.89 -1.30
CA VAL A 307 7.22 -3.66 0.02
C VAL A 307 8.71 -3.35 -0.11
N ALA A 308 9.43 -3.98 -1.03
CA ALA A 308 10.83 -3.64 -1.30
C ALA A 308 10.97 -2.20 -1.84
N GLU A 309 9.99 -1.74 -2.62
CA GLU A 309 9.92 -0.35 -3.07
C GLU A 309 9.69 0.62 -1.91
N THR A 310 8.81 0.32 -0.94
CA THR A 310 8.64 1.20 0.24
C THR A 310 9.91 1.27 1.09
N LEU A 311 10.65 0.17 1.24
CA LEU A 311 11.97 0.17 1.89
C LEU A 311 12.99 1.04 1.15
N ALA A 312 13.05 0.93 -0.19
CA ALA A 312 13.96 1.73 -1.02
C ALA A 312 13.66 3.23 -0.89
N ARG A 313 12.39 3.61 -1.05
CA ARG A 313 11.93 5.00 -0.93
C ARG A 313 12.09 5.57 0.47
N MET A 314 11.92 4.74 1.52
CA MET A 314 12.26 5.17 2.87
C MET A 314 13.75 5.47 3.01
N GLY A 315 14.60 4.63 2.42
CA GLY A 315 16.05 4.88 2.34
C GLY A 315 16.38 6.21 1.65
N ASP A 316 15.69 6.53 0.55
CA ASP A 316 15.85 7.82 -0.14
C ASP A 316 15.35 8.99 0.70
N TYR A 317 14.20 8.83 1.34
CA TYR A 317 13.60 9.85 2.21
C TYR A 317 14.51 10.21 3.39
N VAL A 318 15.11 9.22 4.07
CA VAL A 318 16.04 9.52 5.18
C VAL A 318 17.34 10.19 4.71
N ARG A 319 17.72 10.01 3.44
CA ARG A 319 18.81 10.73 2.77
C ARG A 319 18.44 12.14 2.29
N GLY A 320 17.19 12.57 2.49
CA GLY A 320 16.72 13.91 2.16
C GLY A 320 15.92 14.02 0.86
N CYS A 321 15.56 12.89 0.22
CA CYS A 321 14.62 12.92 -0.89
C CYS A 321 13.18 13.24 -0.41
N PRO A 322 12.28 13.67 -1.30
CA PRO A 322 10.89 13.95 -0.94
C PRO A 322 10.16 12.79 -0.29
N SER A 323 9.14 13.10 0.50
CA SER A 323 8.20 12.11 1.02
C SER A 323 7.52 11.35 -0.12
N PHE A 324 7.34 10.04 0.05
CA PHE A 324 6.66 9.20 -0.94
C PHE A 324 5.27 8.74 -0.48
N TYR A 325 5.07 8.64 0.83
CA TYR A 325 3.79 8.37 1.46
C TYR A 325 3.84 8.90 2.89
N SER A 326 3.40 10.14 3.08
CA SER A 326 3.50 10.83 4.38
C SER A 326 2.55 10.25 5.43
N LEU A 327 2.80 10.54 6.71
CA LEU A 327 1.83 10.30 7.78
C LEU A 327 0.49 10.98 7.48
N ALA A 328 0.52 12.20 6.93
CA ALA A 328 -0.68 12.93 6.52
C ALA A 328 -1.50 12.17 5.47
N GLU A 329 -0.85 11.63 4.43
CA GLU A 329 -1.54 10.81 3.43
C GLU A 329 -2.19 9.58 4.07
N GLY A 330 -1.47 8.85 4.94
CA GLY A 330 -2.00 7.66 5.60
C GLY A 330 -3.15 7.95 6.57
N CYS A 331 -3.09 9.08 7.28
CA CYS A 331 -4.21 9.55 8.09
C CYS A 331 -5.42 9.89 7.22
N GLN A 332 -5.22 10.56 6.07
CA GLN A 332 -6.30 10.89 5.15
C GLN A 332 -6.97 9.65 4.56
N ASP A 333 -6.19 8.66 4.11
CA ASP A 333 -6.77 7.41 3.57
C ASP A 333 -7.56 6.65 4.61
N HIS A 334 -7.04 6.58 5.83
CA HIS A 334 -7.73 5.90 6.91
C HIS A 334 -8.99 6.65 7.35
N TYR A 335 -8.94 7.99 7.44
CA TYR A 335 -10.11 8.82 7.72
C TYR A 335 -11.22 8.59 6.71
N LEU A 336 -10.94 8.69 5.41
CA LEU A 336 -11.93 8.43 4.37
C LEU A 336 -12.49 6.99 4.43
N ALA A 337 -11.64 6.01 4.76
CA ALA A 337 -12.10 4.63 4.95
C ALA A 337 -13.01 4.48 6.18
N LEU A 338 -12.72 5.15 7.29
CA LEU A 338 -13.58 5.16 8.48
C LEU A 338 -14.92 5.83 8.20
N GLU A 339 -14.92 6.96 7.47
CA GLU A 339 -16.13 7.68 7.07
C GLU A 339 -16.98 6.88 6.07
N MET A 340 -16.34 6.10 5.20
CA MET A 340 -17.01 5.12 4.35
C MET A 340 -17.70 4.02 5.17
N GLN A 341 -17.04 3.47 6.17
CA GLN A 341 -17.64 2.46 7.05
C GLN A 341 -18.81 3.07 7.85
N ARG A 342 -18.68 4.32 8.31
CA ARG A 342 -19.78 5.05 8.97
C ARG A 342 -20.98 5.24 8.03
N ALA A 343 -20.75 5.69 6.80
CA ALA A 343 -21.81 5.85 5.80
C ALA A 343 -22.56 4.52 5.52
N ALA A 344 -21.84 3.40 5.48
CA ALA A 344 -22.44 2.07 5.28
C ALA A 344 -23.25 1.60 6.49
N ALA A 345 -22.78 1.89 7.71
CA ALA A 345 -23.45 1.51 8.95
C ALA A 345 -24.73 2.34 9.19
N ASP A 346 -24.65 3.64 8.98
CA ASP A 346 -25.75 4.58 9.25
C ASP A 346 -26.78 4.61 8.11
N GLY A 347 -26.40 4.16 6.90
CA GLY A 347 -27.26 4.15 5.71
C GLY A 347 -27.57 5.53 5.15
N VAL A 348 -26.80 6.56 5.54
CA VAL A 348 -26.96 7.95 5.10
C VAL A 348 -25.68 8.49 4.47
N PRO A 349 -25.77 9.44 3.53
CA PRO A 349 -24.59 10.11 2.99
C PRO A 349 -23.82 10.86 4.07
N ILE A 350 -22.49 10.74 4.05
CA ILE A 350 -21.58 11.47 4.94
C ILE A 350 -20.81 12.51 4.12
N VAL A 351 -20.76 13.75 4.60
CA VAL A 351 -19.88 14.78 4.05
C VAL A 351 -18.61 14.81 4.90
N THR A 352 -17.44 14.62 4.29
CA THR A 352 -16.17 14.67 5.01
C THR A 352 -15.74 16.12 5.25
N GLU A 353 -14.95 16.31 6.29
CA GLU A 353 -14.43 17.62 6.68
C GLU A 353 -12.92 17.69 6.46
N THR A 354 -12.41 18.90 6.23
CA THR A 354 -10.98 19.13 6.07
C THR A 354 -10.28 18.80 7.39
N GLN A 355 -9.29 17.90 7.32
CA GLN A 355 -8.60 17.39 8.49
C GLN A 355 -7.31 18.18 8.78
N PRO A 356 -6.82 18.22 10.04
CA PRO A 356 -5.64 19.00 10.42
C PRO A 356 -4.36 18.68 9.64
N TRP A 357 -4.23 17.45 9.13
CA TRP A 357 -3.07 17.03 8.33
C TRP A 357 -3.08 17.53 6.87
N ALA A 358 -4.21 18.07 6.39
CA ALA A 358 -4.30 18.67 5.06
C ALA A 358 -3.49 19.97 4.95
N GLU A 359 -3.38 20.75 6.03
CA GLU A 359 -2.74 22.07 6.04
C GLU A 359 -1.21 22.02 6.06
N ALA A 360 -0.64 20.94 6.58
CA ALA A 360 0.81 20.78 6.76
C ALA A 360 1.52 20.12 5.56
N SER A 361 0.76 19.63 4.57
CA SER A 361 1.35 19.05 3.38
C SER A 361 1.88 20.17 2.47
N PRO A 362 3.15 20.17 2.07
CA PRO A 362 3.60 21.08 1.03
C PRO A 362 2.71 20.81 -0.17
N ARG A 363 2.01 21.85 -0.67
CA ARG A 363 1.18 21.75 -1.88
C ARG A 363 2.05 21.11 -2.95
N GLY A 364 1.79 19.85 -3.29
CA GLY A 364 2.60 19.10 -4.24
C GLY A 364 2.55 19.83 -5.58
N ASN A 365 3.73 20.10 -6.17
CA ASN A 365 3.81 20.47 -7.57
C ASN A 365 3.20 19.32 -8.39
N GLY A 366 2.27 19.70 -9.27
CA GLY A 366 1.39 18.80 -10.02
C GLY A 366 2.07 17.83 -10.99
#